data_AF-A0A100VZV3-F1
#
_entry.id   AF-A0A100VZV3-F1
#
_cell.length_a   1.000
_cell.length_b   1.000
_cell.length_c   1.000
_cell.angle_alpha   90.00
_cell.angle_beta   90.00
_cell.angle_gamma   90.00
#
_symmetry.space_group_name_H-M   'P 1'
#
loop_
_entity.id
_entity.type
_entity.pdbx_description
1 polymer ?
#
loop_
_entity_poly.entity_id
_entity_poly.type
_entity_poly.pdbx_seq_one_letter_code
_entity_poly.pdbx_strand_id
1 'polypeptide(L)'
;MTQGWGDPFGGAPFGQSPDGPPIISAPHQPPQPRPPRRSKTVVMLAVFGGIATITVAALVIWAVLPDSSSTPAAGHATTSSTPSTTAAPALVKSAQLPGLLLSMDEVKRATYATSTAYTVTEKQQFNASEGVATQPDNCRSALFTGAGEVFANSGATATYSRSIVLPDPLTTTELGGVEERVVLYPNASAASKQAADIENLWHGCVGLLTETLNYGKNWIKYQVDPLTRSPQDPSIVVLSSIVTDTPRVPNFRNVRVIAAKNNVVVDVAAFGGNFGNGAQTITAEILARVGGLT
;
A
#
# COMPACT_ATOMS: atom_id res chain seq x y z
N MET A 1 11.71 30.52 22.42
CA MET A 1 11.95 29.11 22.81
C MET A 1 11.11 28.23 21.93
N THR A 2 11.78 27.27 21.31
CA THR A 2 11.31 26.24 20.39
C THR A 2 10.35 25.29 21.09
N GLN A 3 9.07 25.30 20.73
CA GLN A 3 8.14 24.22 21.10
C GLN A 3 8.21 23.15 20.01
N GLY A 4 8.88 22.05 20.36
CA GLY A 4 8.93 20.83 19.57
C GLY A 4 7.52 20.30 19.33
N TRP A 5 7.31 19.82 18.11
CA TRP A 5 6.10 19.12 17.72
C TRP A 5 5.98 17.86 18.55
N GLY A 6 4.83 17.70 19.21
CA GLY A 6 4.43 16.44 19.80
C GLY A 6 4.20 15.43 18.68
N ASP A 7 4.81 14.27 18.85
CA ASP A 7 4.58 13.06 18.07
C ASP A 7 3.05 12.81 17.92
N PRO A 8 2.49 12.77 16.70
CA PRO A 8 1.07 12.53 16.49
C PRO A 8 0.65 11.08 16.82
N PHE A 9 1.60 10.22 17.22
CA PHE A 9 1.37 8.81 17.55
C PHE A 9 1.58 8.49 19.05
N GLY A 10 0.95 9.27 19.94
CA GLY A 10 0.57 8.86 21.31
C GLY A 10 1.58 8.10 22.18
N GLY A 11 2.32 8.84 23.02
CA GLY A 11 3.03 8.30 24.20
C GLY A 11 2.75 9.15 25.45
N ALA A 12 2.52 8.49 26.59
CA ALA A 12 2.28 9.12 27.91
C ALA A 12 3.15 8.42 29.00
N PRO A 13 3.26 8.92 30.26
CA PRO A 13 4.24 9.94 30.64
C PRO A 13 4.95 9.66 31.99
N PHE A 14 6.30 9.68 32.09
CA PHE A 14 7.06 9.87 33.35
C PHE A 14 8.48 10.35 32.97
N GLY A 15 9.21 11.27 33.62
CA GLY A 15 9.06 12.04 34.86
C GLY A 15 10.08 13.21 34.87
N GLN A 16 10.05 14.00 35.94
CA GLN A 16 10.58 15.36 36.10
C GLN A 16 12.11 15.48 36.38
N SER A 17 12.70 16.60 35.89
CA SER A 17 13.74 17.54 36.43
C SER A 17 15.02 17.04 37.16
N PRO A 18 16.15 17.82 37.28
CA PRO A 18 16.22 19.30 37.32
C PRO A 18 17.42 20.04 36.62
N ASP A 19 17.21 21.35 36.46
CA ASP A 19 18.10 22.53 36.53
C ASP A 19 19.52 22.53 35.92
N GLY A 20 19.67 23.36 34.87
CA GLY A 20 20.96 23.84 34.34
C GLY A 20 20.99 25.39 34.22
N PRO A 21 22.19 26.01 34.28
CA PRO A 21 22.40 27.41 34.69
C PRO A 21 22.09 28.46 33.59
N PRO A 22 22.00 29.76 33.94
CA PRO A 22 21.45 30.80 33.07
C PRO A 22 22.37 31.15 31.88
N ILE A 23 21.76 31.39 30.71
CA ILE A 23 22.44 31.88 29.51
C ILE A 23 22.58 33.40 29.58
N ILE A 24 23.84 33.85 29.56
CA ILE A 24 24.26 35.24 29.42
C ILE A 24 23.88 35.73 28.01
N SER A 25 23.08 36.80 27.94
CA SER A 25 22.72 37.45 26.67
C SER A 25 23.89 38.27 26.14
N ALA A 26 24.31 38.04 24.89
CA ALA A 26 25.34 38.82 24.21
C ALA A 26 24.79 40.19 23.73
N PRO A 27 25.64 41.22 23.59
CA PRO A 27 25.22 42.59 23.24
C PRO A 27 24.72 42.72 21.80
N HIS A 28 23.80 43.67 21.58
CA HIS A 28 23.26 44.05 20.28
C HIS A 28 24.34 44.46 19.27
N GLN A 29 24.41 43.75 18.14
CA GLN A 29 25.13 44.19 16.95
C GLN A 29 24.28 45.17 16.11
N PRO A 30 24.86 46.25 15.58
CA PRO A 30 24.17 47.15 14.65
C PRO A 30 23.91 46.50 13.29
N PRO A 31 22.87 46.94 12.55
CA PRO A 31 22.42 46.29 11.33
C PRO A 31 23.44 46.39 10.19
N GLN A 32 23.83 45.23 9.66
CA GLN A 32 24.66 45.10 8.46
C GLN A 32 23.85 45.42 7.19
N PRO A 33 24.42 46.12 6.18
CA PRO A 33 23.74 46.40 4.92
C PRO A 33 23.49 45.10 4.12
N ARG A 34 22.25 44.91 3.63
CA ARG A 34 21.88 43.74 2.81
C ARG A 34 22.50 43.85 1.40
N PRO A 35 23.16 42.81 0.88
CA PRO A 35 23.58 42.79 -0.52
C PRO A 35 22.38 42.65 -1.48
N PRO A 36 22.49 43.16 -2.72
CA PRO A 36 21.38 43.24 -3.67
C PRO A 36 20.85 41.87 -4.11
N ARG A 37 19.52 41.77 -4.14
CA ARG A 37 18.73 40.60 -4.52
C ARG A 37 18.87 40.34 -6.03
N ARG A 38 19.71 39.38 -6.41
CA ARG A 38 19.89 38.96 -7.81
C ARG A 38 18.71 38.05 -8.22
N SER A 39 17.76 38.60 -8.98
CA SER A 39 16.66 37.83 -9.58
C SER A 39 17.20 36.90 -10.67
N LYS A 40 17.01 35.59 -10.52
CA LYS A 40 17.21 34.63 -11.61
C LYS A 40 15.84 34.31 -12.21
N THR A 41 15.56 34.95 -13.34
CA THR A 41 14.52 34.55 -14.29
C THR A 41 14.87 33.16 -14.81
N VAL A 42 14.04 32.15 -14.50
CA VAL A 42 14.15 30.83 -15.13
C VAL A 42 13.20 30.79 -16.31
N VAL A 43 13.78 30.67 -17.50
CA VAL A 43 13.10 30.56 -18.78
C VAL A 43 12.54 29.14 -18.93
N MET A 44 11.23 29.04 -19.13
CA MET A 44 10.53 27.84 -19.58
C MET A 44 10.94 27.53 -21.03
N LEU A 45 11.47 26.32 -21.27
CA LEU A 45 11.64 25.77 -22.61
C LEU A 45 10.81 24.50 -22.72
N ALA A 46 9.64 24.65 -23.32
CA ALA A 46 8.84 23.56 -23.86
C ALA A 46 9.48 23.08 -25.16
N VAL A 47 9.68 21.77 -25.30
CA VAL A 47 9.91 21.12 -26.59
C VAL A 47 9.01 19.91 -26.69
N PHE A 48 8.02 20.03 -27.56
CA PHE A 48 7.20 18.95 -28.11
C PHE A 48 8.01 18.15 -29.15
N GLY A 49 7.69 16.86 -29.25
CA GLY A 49 8.10 15.97 -30.36
C GLY A 49 8.55 14.62 -29.82
N GLY A 50 8.06 13.47 -30.26
CA GLY A 50 7.14 13.16 -31.34
C GLY A 50 6.80 11.67 -31.28
N ILE A 51 5.73 11.31 -31.96
CA ILE A 51 5.20 9.96 -32.13
C ILE A 51 6.26 9.06 -32.79
N ALA A 52 6.55 7.91 -32.17
CA ALA A 52 7.24 6.79 -32.82
C ALA A 52 6.41 5.52 -32.61
N THR A 53 5.72 5.15 -33.67
CA THR A 53 5.01 3.88 -33.89
C THR A 53 5.99 2.70 -33.85
N ILE A 54 5.69 1.65 -33.07
CA ILE A 54 6.32 0.33 -33.23
C ILE A 54 5.24 -0.70 -33.58
N THR A 55 5.23 -0.96 -34.88
CA THR A 55 4.84 -2.15 -35.66
C THR A 55 4.53 -3.45 -34.91
N VAL A 56 3.33 -3.98 -35.18
CA VAL A 56 2.94 -5.39 -35.01
C VAL A 56 3.27 -6.15 -36.31
N ALA A 57 4.04 -7.25 -36.23
CA ALA A 57 3.92 -8.43 -37.10
C ALA A 57 4.94 -9.54 -36.75
N ALA A 58 4.44 -10.72 -36.37
CA ALA A 58 4.99 -12.06 -36.64
C ALA A 58 4.00 -13.11 -36.07
N LEU A 59 2.95 -13.52 -36.79
CA LEU A 59 2.84 -14.68 -37.70
C LEU A 59 3.36 -16.02 -37.16
N VAL A 60 2.43 -16.93 -36.81
CA VAL A 60 2.50 -18.34 -37.20
C VAL A 60 1.09 -18.79 -37.63
N ILE A 61 0.92 -18.96 -38.94
CA ILE A 61 -0.17 -19.70 -39.58
C ILE A 61 0.25 -21.16 -39.62
N TRP A 62 -0.57 -22.10 -39.15
CA TRP A 62 -0.68 -23.43 -39.76
C TRP A 62 -2.12 -23.93 -39.58
N ALA A 63 -2.88 -23.84 -40.68
CA ALA A 63 -4.10 -24.58 -40.90
C ALA A 63 -3.78 -25.68 -41.93
N VAL A 64 -4.00 -26.94 -41.56
CA VAL A 64 -4.21 -28.04 -42.51
C VAL A 64 -5.44 -28.80 -42.02
N LEU A 65 -6.53 -28.64 -42.77
CA LEU A 65 -7.79 -29.41 -42.74
C LEU A 65 -7.52 -30.82 -43.34
N PRO A 66 -8.31 -31.88 -43.02
CA PRO A 66 -9.65 -32.03 -43.64
C PRO A 66 -10.74 -32.71 -42.77
N ASP A 67 -11.99 -32.36 -43.09
CA ASP A 67 -13.19 -33.17 -42.83
C ASP A 67 -13.16 -34.49 -43.61
N SER A 68 -13.65 -35.60 -43.02
CA SER A 68 -14.58 -36.59 -43.63
C SER A 68 -14.73 -37.89 -42.81
N SER A 69 -15.97 -38.12 -42.35
CA SER A 69 -16.79 -39.36 -42.36
C SER A 69 -16.20 -40.76 -42.07
N SER A 70 -16.71 -41.34 -40.95
CA SER A 70 -17.25 -42.71 -40.72
C SER A 70 -16.50 -43.98 -41.16
N THR A 71 -16.13 -44.84 -40.19
CA THR A 71 -16.32 -46.32 -40.16
C THR A 71 -16.10 -46.84 -38.71
N PRO A 72 -16.84 -47.86 -38.21
CA PRO A 72 -16.77 -48.34 -36.82
C PRO A 72 -15.80 -49.51 -36.58
N ALA A 73 -15.45 -49.69 -35.30
CA ALA A 73 -14.88 -50.87 -34.61
C ALA A 73 -13.35 -50.96 -34.44
N ALA A 74 -12.90 -50.80 -33.18
CA ALA A 74 -12.00 -51.73 -32.49
C ALA A 74 -11.94 -51.33 -31.00
N GLY A 75 -12.36 -52.25 -30.12
CA GLY A 75 -12.40 -52.04 -28.68
C GLY A 75 -11.05 -51.65 -28.10
N HIS A 76 -10.97 -50.48 -27.48
CA HIS A 76 -9.83 -50.09 -26.65
C HIS A 76 -10.07 -50.58 -25.22
N ALA A 77 -9.10 -51.35 -24.73
CA ALA A 77 -9.05 -51.80 -23.36
C ALA A 77 -9.15 -50.59 -22.42
N THR A 78 -10.12 -50.65 -21.51
CA THR A 78 -10.31 -49.70 -20.41
C THR A 78 -9.07 -49.70 -19.53
N THR A 79 -8.09 -48.84 -19.85
CA THR A 79 -7.03 -48.51 -18.91
C THR A 79 -7.69 -47.63 -17.86
N SER A 80 -7.97 -48.20 -16.69
CA SER A 80 -8.52 -47.47 -15.54
C SER A 80 -7.45 -46.47 -15.11
N SER A 81 -7.59 -45.22 -15.58
CA SER A 81 -6.81 -44.09 -15.10
C SER A 81 -7.32 -43.72 -13.72
N THR A 82 -6.61 -44.17 -12.69
CA THR A 82 -6.77 -43.66 -11.33
C THR A 82 -6.63 -42.14 -11.39
N PRO A 83 -7.63 -41.34 -10.98
CA PRO A 83 -7.48 -39.90 -10.97
C PRO A 83 -6.44 -39.57 -9.89
N SER A 84 -5.28 -39.07 -10.32
CA SER A 84 -4.33 -38.40 -9.41
C SER A 84 -5.08 -37.25 -8.77
N THR A 85 -5.57 -37.46 -7.55
CA THR A 85 -6.25 -36.42 -6.79
C THR A 85 -5.14 -35.48 -6.32
N THR A 86 -4.90 -34.41 -7.08
CA THR A 86 -4.05 -33.30 -6.61
C THR A 86 -4.63 -32.84 -5.28
N ALA A 87 -3.90 -33.08 -4.18
CA ALA A 87 -4.31 -32.65 -2.87
C ALA A 87 -4.54 -31.14 -2.88
N ALA A 88 -5.62 -30.68 -2.24
CA ALA A 88 -5.89 -29.26 -2.11
C ALA A 88 -4.68 -28.56 -1.44
N PRO A 89 -4.29 -27.36 -1.89
CA PRO A 89 -3.19 -26.62 -1.27
C PRO A 89 -3.37 -26.48 0.24
N ALA A 90 -2.30 -26.66 1.00
CA ALA A 90 -2.34 -26.50 2.45
C ALA A 90 -2.78 -25.08 2.83
N LEU A 91 -3.69 -24.97 3.81
CA LEU A 91 -4.12 -23.67 4.32
C LEU A 91 -3.00 -23.04 5.15
N VAL A 92 -2.89 -21.72 5.06
CA VAL A 92 -2.00 -20.92 5.91
C VAL A 92 -2.49 -21.00 7.36
N LYS A 93 -1.56 -21.11 8.30
CA LYS A 93 -1.79 -21.10 9.74
C LYS A 93 -1.35 -19.76 10.33
N SER A 94 -1.95 -19.36 11.46
CA SER A 94 -1.63 -18.08 12.12
C SER A 94 -0.14 -17.90 12.42
N ALA A 95 0.58 -18.98 12.77
CA ALA A 95 2.01 -18.93 13.06
C ALA A 95 2.88 -18.59 11.84
N GLN A 96 2.35 -18.74 10.63
CA GLN A 96 3.08 -18.45 9.38
C GLN A 96 2.95 -17.00 8.93
N LEU A 97 1.99 -16.24 9.47
CA LEU A 97 1.70 -14.86 9.03
C LEU A 97 2.93 -13.93 9.07
N PRO A 98 3.78 -13.93 10.12
CA PRO A 98 4.96 -13.06 10.14
C PRO A 98 5.94 -13.35 9.00
N GLY A 99 6.07 -14.61 8.58
CA GLY A 99 6.96 -15.03 7.48
C GLY A 99 6.44 -14.67 6.09
N LEU A 100 5.18 -14.24 5.98
CA LEU A 100 4.61 -13.81 4.69
C LEU A 100 5.02 -12.37 4.33
N LEU A 101 5.24 -11.49 5.31
CA LEU A 101 5.58 -10.08 5.07
C LEU A 101 7.02 -9.89 4.61
N LEU A 102 7.26 -8.90 3.77
CA LEU A 102 8.59 -8.66 3.20
C LEU A 102 9.56 -8.18 4.30
N SER A 103 10.81 -8.61 4.18
CA SER A 103 11.91 -8.02 4.92
C SER A 103 12.12 -6.56 4.53
N MET A 104 12.83 -5.82 5.37
CA MET A 104 13.14 -4.42 5.10
C MET A 104 13.86 -4.21 3.76
N ASP A 105 14.80 -5.10 3.41
CA ASP A 105 15.56 -4.99 2.16
C ASP A 105 14.68 -5.26 0.93
N GLU A 106 13.71 -6.16 1.06
CA GLU A 106 12.70 -6.40 0.02
C GLU A 106 11.77 -5.20 -0.15
N VAL A 107 11.28 -4.60 0.95
CA VAL A 107 10.46 -3.38 0.90
C VAL A 107 11.22 -2.22 0.26
N LYS A 108 12.49 -2.01 0.61
CA LYS A 108 13.34 -0.99 0.00
C LYS A 108 13.53 -1.20 -1.50
N ARG A 109 13.76 -2.45 -1.93
CA ARG A 109 13.85 -2.77 -3.36
C ARG A 109 12.52 -2.53 -4.08
N ALA A 110 11.40 -2.90 -3.48
CA ALA A 110 10.07 -2.75 -4.08
C ALA A 110 9.65 -1.28 -4.21
N THR A 111 10.03 -0.44 -3.24
CA THR A 111 9.63 0.98 -3.18
C THR A 111 10.68 1.94 -3.73
N TYR A 112 11.87 1.46 -4.09
CA TYR A 112 13.04 2.27 -4.43
C TYR A 112 13.44 3.24 -3.31
N ALA A 113 13.10 2.92 -2.06
CA ALA A 113 13.45 3.74 -0.91
C ALA A 113 14.96 3.74 -0.68
N THR A 114 15.57 4.92 -0.69
CA THR A 114 17.01 5.13 -0.48
C THR A 114 17.36 5.48 0.97
N SER A 115 16.36 5.72 1.83
CA SER A 115 16.60 6.06 3.23
C SER A 115 17.21 4.88 3.99
N THR A 116 18.23 5.19 4.77
CA THR A 116 18.86 4.26 5.72
C THR A 116 18.20 4.31 7.10
N ALA A 117 17.50 5.41 7.43
CA ALA A 117 16.72 5.56 8.65
C ALA A 117 15.29 5.09 8.42
N TYR A 118 14.74 4.37 9.39
CA TYR A 118 13.36 3.89 9.37
C TYR A 118 12.90 3.47 10.77
N THR A 119 11.59 3.49 10.98
CA THR A 119 10.95 2.91 12.16
C THR A 119 10.10 1.72 11.72
N VAL A 120 10.16 0.62 12.47
CA VAL A 120 9.32 -0.57 12.23
C VAL A 120 8.39 -0.77 13.39
N THR A 121 7.10 -0.93 13.10
CA THR A 121 6.09 -1.33 14.09
C THR A 121 5.35 -2.55 13.59
N GLU A 122 5.18 -3.56 14.44
CA GLU A 122 4.45 -4.78 14.12
C GLU A 122 3.23 -4.92 15.02
N LYS A 123 2.11 -5.43 14.48
CA LYS A 123 0.85 -5.60 15.22
C LYS A 123 0.15 -6.89 14.83
N GLN A 124 -0.61 -7.44 15.77
CA GLN A 124 -1.49 -8.61 15.58
C GLN A 124 -2.98 -8.24 15.67
N GLN A 125 -3.26 -6.95 15.86
CA GLN A 125 -4.59 -6.39 15.98
C GLN A 125 -4.90 -5.52 14.76
N PHE A 126 -6.18 -5.40 14.45
CA PHE A 126 -6.65 -4.42 13.48
C PHE A 126 -6.45 -3.00 14.02
N ASN A 127 -6.33 -2.05 13.09
CA ASN A 127 -6.11 -0.65 13.42
C ASN A 127 -7.41 -0.06 13.99
N ALA A 128 -7.41 0.16 15.30
CA ALA A 128 -8.30 1.13 15.93
C ALA A 128 -7.78 2.54 15.62
N SER A 129 -8.68 3.48 15.38
CA SER A 129 -8.27 4.87 15.10
C SER A 129 -9.24 5.82 15.75
N GLU A 130 -9.23 5.81 17.08
CA GLU A 130 -9.98 6.77 17.87
C GLU A 130 -9.57 8.19 17.49
N GLY A 131 -10.56 9.06 17.28
CA GLY A 131 -10.32 10.44 16.84
C GLY A 131 -9.95 10.58 15.36
N VAL A 132 -9.95 9.51 14.56
CA VAL A 132 -9.81 9.53 13.10
C VAL A 132 -11.11 9.06 12.43
N ALA A 133 -11.59 9.81 11.45
CA ALA A 133 -12.76 9.44 10.66
C ALA A 133 -12.60 9.93 9.21
N THR A 134 -13.44 9.44 8.31
CA THR A 134 -13.51 9.91 6.92
C THR A 134 -14.90 10.41 6.61
N GLN A 135 -15.02 11.31 5.64
CA GLN A 135 -16.28 11.64 5.00
C GLN A 135 -16.15 11.29 3.51
N PRO A 136 -16.93 10.31 3.00
CA PRO A 136 -17.94 9.50 3.72
C PRO A 136 -17.39 8.57 4.82
N ASP A 137 -18.21 8.28 5.84
CA ASP A 137 -17.83 7.53 7.06
C ASP A 137 -17.31 6.11 6.80
N ASN A 138 -17.73 5.47 5.70
CA ASN A 138 -17.34 4.11 5.36
C ASN A 138 -16.05 4.02 4.52
N CYS A 139 -15.38 5.14 4.27
CA CYS A 139 -14.24 5.21 3.35
C CYS A 139 -12.86 5.16 4.02
N ARG A 140 -12.78 4.89 5.32
CA ARG A 140 -11.51 4.84 6.03
C ARG A 140 -10.56 3.76 5.47
N SER A 141 -11.09 2.61 5.07
CA SER A 141 -10.27 1.54 4.46
C SER A 141 -9.66 1.94 3.11
N ALA A 142 -10.23 2.95 2.43
CA ALA A 142 -9.70 3.52 1.20
C ALA A 142 -8.43 4.38 1.44
N LEU A 143 -8.12 4.69 2.69
CA LEU A 143 -6.92 5.45 3.09
C LEU A 143 -5.97 4.63 3.99
N PHE A 144 -6.51 3.70 4.80
CA PHE A 144 -5.75 2.96 5.82
C PHE A 144 -5.90 1.45 5.70
N THR A 145 -4.80 0.72 5.92
CA THR A 145 -4.85 -0.75 6.05
C THR A 145 -5.49 -1.18 7.37
N GLY A 146 -6.03 -2.39 7.40
CA GLY A 146 -6.51 -3.06 8.61
C GLY A 146 -7.58 -2.27 9.36
N ALA A 147 -8.41 -1.52 8.64
CA ALA A 147 -9.50 -0.76 9.22
C ALA A 147 -10.45 -1.70 9.99
N GLY A 148 -10.48 -1.59 11.32
CA GLY A 148 -11.17 -2.54 12.19
C GLY A 148 -12.64 -2.75 11.84
N GLU A 149 -13.36 -1.70 11.41
CA GLU A 149 -14.75 -1.77 10.98
C GLU A 149 -14.99 -2.64 9.74
N VAL A 150 -13.95 -2.82 8.90
CA VAL A 150 -14.02 -3.66 7.70
C VAL A 150 -13.71 -5.12 8.01
N PHE A 151 -12.89 -5.39 9.03
CA PHE A 151 -12.39 -6.74 9.33
C PHE A 151 -12.98 -7.39 10.59
N ALA A 152 -13.50 -6.62 11.55
CA ALA A 152 -13.95 -7.16 12.84
C ALA A 152 -15.08 -8.20 12.71
N ASN A 153 -15.93 -8.06 11.69
CA ASN A 153 -17.08 -8.95 11.45
C ASN A 153 -16.97 -9.73 10.13
N SER A 154 -15.79 -9.78 9.50
CA SER A 154 -15.60 -10.47 8.22
C SER A 154 -15.41 -11.99 8.35
N GLY A 155 -15.25 -12.50 9.57
CA GLY A 155 -14.82 -13.88 9.81
C GLY A 155 -13.30 -14.07 9.77
N ALA A 156 -12.52 -12.97 9.83
CA ALA A 156 -11.07 -13.04 10.02
C ALA A 156 -10.73 -13.77 11.34
N THR A 157 -9.73 -14.65 11.29
CA THR A 157 -9.31 -15.47 12.44
C THR A 157 -8.00 -15.02 13.07
N ALA A 158 -7.15 -14.35 12.30
CA ALA A 158 -5.89 -13.77 12.76
C ALA A 158 -5.42 -12.68 11.79
N THR A 159 -4.56 -11.78 12.26
CA THR A 159 -3.87 -10.82 11.39
C THR A 159 -2.44 -10.59 11.87
N TYR A 160 -1.58 -10.21 10.94
CA TYR A 160 -0.25 -9.70 11.23
C TYR A 160 0.04 -8.54 10.30
N SER A 161 0.60 -7.46 10.83
CA SER A 161 1.00 -6.30 10.04
C SER A 161 2.36 -5.80 10.43
N ARG A 162 3.05 -5.19 9.46
CA ARG A 162 4.29 -4.46 9.63
C ARG A 162 4.13 -3.08 8.99
N SER A 163 4.36 -2.04 9.77
CA SER A 163 4.46 -0.66 9.31
C SER A 163 5.93 -0.25 9.31
N ILE A 164 6.36 0.32 8.20
CA ILE A 164 7.71 0.83 7.96
C ILE A 164 7.57 2.30 7.62
N VAL A 165 8.02 3.17 8.52
CA VAL A 165 7.97 4.62 8.33
C VAL A 165 9.36 5.13 7.98
N LEU A 166 9.43 5.88 6.89
CA LEU A 166 10.64 6.47 6.35
C LEU A 166 10.64 7.98 6.69
N PRO A 167 11.58 8.47 7.50
CA PRO A 167 11.76 9.90 7.69
C PRO A 167 12.19 10.56 6.38
N ASP A 168 11.74 11.79 6.12
CA ASP A 168 12.31 12.61 5.03
C ASP A 168 13.78 12.92 5.38
N PRO A 169 14.75 12.51 4.54
CA PRO A 169 16.17 12.80 4.78
C PRO A 169 16.51 14.29 4.77
N LEU A 170 15.64 15.15 4.23
CA LEU A 170 15.88 16.60 4.13
C LEU A 170 15.19 17.42 5.23
N THR A 171 14.16 16.90 5.88
CA THR A 171 13.37 17.69 6.84
C THR A 171 13.12 17.00 8.19
N THR A 172 13.57 15.76 8.40
CA THR A 172 13.30 14.97 9.63
C THR A 172 11.80 14.88 9.98
N THR A 173 10.94 15.25 9.04
CA THR A 173 9.48 15.24 9.14
C THR A 173 9.05 14.07 8.27
N GLU A 174 8.47 13.04 8.86
CA GLU A 174 8.09 11.79 8.17
C GLU A 174 7.34 12.08 6.87
N LEU A 175 7.83 11.60 5.72
CA LEU A 175 7.06 11.72 4.48
C LEU A 175 7.10 10.44 3.64
N GLY A 176 6.91 9.33 4.34
CA GLY A 176 6.24 8.19 3.75
C GLY A 176 6.51 6.88 4.44
N GLY A 177 5.93 5.82 3.91
CA GLY A 177 6.09 4.50 4.46
C GLY A 177 5.29 3.46 3.70
N VAL A 178 5.40 2.25 4.20
CA VAL A 178 4.62 1.11 3.78
C VAL A 178 3.97 0.51 5.00
N GLU A 179 2.70 0.15 4.90
CA GLU A 179 2.06 -0.77 5.83
C GLU A 179 1.64 -2.02 5.06
N GLU A 180 2.16 -3.17 5.50
CA GLU A 180 1.82 -4.47 4.95
C GLU A 180 0.98 -5.21 5.98
N ARG A 181 -0.15 -5.78 5.57
CA ARG A 181 -0.99 -6.59 6.43
C ARG A 181 -1.44 -7.85 5.72
N VAL A 182 -1.38 -8.95 6.45
CA VAL A 182 -2.01 -10.22 6.08
C VAL A 182 -3.12 -10.54 7.06
N VAL A 183 -4.25 -11.02 6.53
CA VAL A 183 -5.44 -11.36 7.31
C VAL A 183 -5.85 -12.78 6.96
N LEU A 184 -5.95 -13.62 7.98
CA LEU A 184 -6.26 -15.03 7.85
C LEU A 184 -7.78 -15.27 7.90
N TYR A 185 -8.24 -16.18 7.06
CA TYR A 185 -9.62 -16.64 6.99
C TYR A 185 -9.71 -18.17 7.15
N PRO A 186 -10.92 -18.72 7.38
CA PRO A 186 -11.11 -20.16 7.50
C PRO A 186 -10.78 -20.95 6.22
N ASN A 187 -10.95 -20.33 5.05
CA ASN A 187 -10.70 -20.96 3.75
C ASN A 187 -10.54 -19.90 2.65
N ALA A 188 -10.23 -20.36 1.43
CA ALA A 188 -9.99 -19.49 0.30
C ALA A 188 -11.23 -18.69 -0.15
N SER A 189 -12.41 -19.31 -0.12
CA SER A 189 -13.66 -18.62 -0.50
C SER A 189 -13.95 -17.44 0.42
N ALA A 190 -13.73 -17.58 1.73
CA ALA A 190 -13.92 -16.50 2.69
C ALA A 190 -12.92 -15.35 2.46
N ALA A 191 -11.64 -15.65 2.21
CA ALA A 191 -10.63 -14.63 1.90
C ALA A 191 -10.96 -13.88 0.60
N SER A 192 -11.27 -14.61 -0.48
CA SER A 192 -11.67 -14.01 -1.76
C SER A 192 -12.93 -13.16 -1.63
N LYS A 193 -13.92 -13.62 -0.85
CA LYS A 193 -15.12 -12.83 -0.58
C LYS A 193 -14.77 -11.51 0.10
N GLN A 194 -13.94 -11.53 1.13
CA GLN A 194 -13.55 -10.29 1.81
C GLN A 194 -12.84 -9.32 0.86
N ALA A 195 -11.89 -9.77 0.06
CA ALA A 195 -11.20 -8.88 -0.88
C ALA A 195 -12.18 -8.22 -1.87
N ALA A 196 -13.17 -8.98 -2.35
CA ALA A 196 -14.24 -8.45 -3.20
C ALA A 196 -15.18 -7.47 -2.44
N ASP A 197 -15.51 -7.75 -1.18
CA ASP A 197 -16.32 -6.84 -0.35
C ASP A 197 -15.59 -5.50 -0.13
N ILE A 198 -14.27 -5.53 0.10
CA ILE A 198 -13.43 -4.33 0.22
C ILE A 198 -13.37 -3.58 -1.11
N GLU A 199 -13.18 -4.27 -2.23
CA GLU A 199 -13.21 -3.67 -3.56
C GLU A 199 -14.55 -2.95 -3.83
N ASN A 200 -15.66 -3.63 -3.55
CA ASN A 200 -17.00 -3.07 -3.69
C ASN A 200 -17.21 -1.83 -2.81
N LEU A 201 -16.68 -1.86 -1.58
CA LEU A 201 -16.69 -0.70 -0.69
C LEU A 201 -15.92 0.48 -1.30
N TRP A 202 -14.72 0.22 -1.84
CA TRP A 202 -13.87 1.26 -2.42
C TRP A 202 -14.46 1.95 -3.64
N HIS A 203 -15.31 1.27 -4.42
CA HIS A 203 -16.04 1.93 -5.51
C HIS A 203 -16.89 3.12 -5.02
N GLY A 204 -17.44 3.05 -3.81
CA GLY A 204 -18.18 4.15 -3.18
C GLY A 204 -17.30 5.28 -2.63
N CYS A 205 -15.98 5.13 -2.66
CA CYS A 205 -15.01 6.07 -2.08
C CYS A 205 -14.22 6.86 -3.12
N VAL A 206 -14.48 6.64 -4.41
CA VAL A 206 -13.88 7.40 -5.51
C VAL A 206 -14.39 8.84 -5.48
N GLY A 207 -13.48 9.81 -5.65
CA GLY A 207 -13.80 11.24 -5.56
C GLY A 207 -13.12 11.93 -4.37
N LEU A 208 -13.73 13.01 -3.90
CA LEU A 208 -13.20 13.77 -2.77
C LEU A 208 -13.54 13.09 -1.45
N LEU A 209 -12.51 12.77 -0.67
CA LEU A 209 -12.63 12.32 0.71
C LEU A 209 -12.07 13.39 1.65
N THR A 210 -12.72 13.58 2.80
CA THR A 210 -12.15 14.36 3.90
C THR A 210 -11.82 13.40 5.04
N GLU A 211 -10.55 13.28 5.39
CA GLU A 211 -10.12 12.67 6.64
C GLU A 211 -10.19 13.72 7.74
N THR A 212 -10.80 13.37 8.88
CA THR A 212 -10.74 14.17 10.09
C THR A 212 -9.85 13.50 11.11
N LEU A 213 -9.01 14.29 11.78
CA LEU A 213 -8.03 13.88 12.76
C LEU A 213 -8.31 14.58 14.10
N ASN A 214 -7.80 14.00 15.19
CA ASN A 214 -7.87 14.59 16.54
C ASN A 214 -9.30 14.98 16.95
N TYR A 215 -10.26 14.09 16.72
CA TYR A 215 -11.68 14.32 17.01
C TYR A 215 -12.25 15.55 16.27
N GLY A 216 -11.92 15.66 14.98
CA GLY A 216 -12.42 16.73 14.11
C GLY A 216 -11.67 18.05 14.22
N LYS A 217 -10.61 18.14 15.01
CA LYS A 217 -9.81 19.38 15.17
C LYS A 217 -8.95 19.69 13.95
N ASN A 218 -8.56 18.66 13.20
CA ASN A 218 -7.76 18.78 11.99
C ASN A 218 -8.42 17.97 10.87
N TRP A 219 -8.11 18.28 9.62
CA TRP A 219 -8.55 17.51 8.47
C TRP A 219 -7.53 17.51 7.34
N ILE A 220 -7.63 16.50 6.48
CA ILE A 220 -6.86 16.35 5.25
C ILE A 220 -7.83 15.96 4.13
N LYS A 221 -7.73 16.59 2.95
CA LYS A 221 -8.57 16.23 1.81
C LYS A 221 -7.79 15.41 0.79
N TYR A 222 -8.39 14.28 0.43
CA TYR A 222 -7.87 13.39 -0.59
C TYR A 222 -8.73 13.47 -1.85
N GLN A 223 -8.08 13.48 -3.00
CA GLN A 223 -8.71 13.08 -4.25
C GLN A 223 -8.38 11.61 -4.45
N VAL A 224 -9.41 10.76 -4.47
CA VAL A 224 -9.31 9.32 -4.73
C VAL A 224 -9.61 9.07 -6.19
N ASP A 225 -8.72 8.36 -6.86
CA ASP A 225 -8.83 7.97 -8.26
C ASP A 225 -9.77 6.76 -8.40
N PRO A 226 -10.33 6.51 -9.60
CA PRO A 226 -11.01 5.26 -9.89
C PRO A 226 -10.14 4.04 -9.60
N LEU A 227 -10.78 2.94 -9.20
CA LEU A 227 -10.07 1.67 -8.99
C LEU A 227 -9.40 1.22 -10.29
N THR A 228 -8.23 0.61 -10.13
CA THR A 228 -7.47 0.00 -11.21
C THR A 228 -7.01 -1.39 -10.81
N ARG A 229 -6.39 -2.12 -11.73
CA ARG A 229 -5.76 -3.41 -11.48
C ARG A 229 -4.27 -3.31 -11.71
N SER A 230 -3.50 -4.12 -10.98
CA SER A 230 -2.07 -4.25 -11.26
C SER A 230 -1.86 -4.79 -12.68
N PRO A 231 -0.98 -4.17 -13.50
CA PRO A 231 -0.64 -4.70 -14.82
C PRO A 231 0.01 -6.09 -14.77
N GLN A 232 0.70 -6.42 -13.67
CA GLN A 232 1.43 -7.68 -13.51
C GLN A 232 0.52 -8.82 -13.01
N ASP A 233 -0.54 -8.49 -12.26
CA ASP A 233 -1.48 -9.46 -11.71
C ASP A 233 -2.88 -8.82 -11.57
N PRO A 234 -3.83 -9.12 -12.48
CA PRO A 234 -5.16 -8.54 -12.46
C PRO A 234 -5.99 -8.86 -11.20
N SER A 235 -5.60 -9.86 -10.40
CA SER A 235 -6.26 -10.16 -9.12
C SER A 235 -5.99 -9.08 -8.06
N ILE A 236 -4.95 -8.27 -8.25
CA ILE A 236 -4.56 -7.19 -7.35
C ILE A 236 -5.36 -5.93 -7.69
N VAL A 237 -6.24 -5.52 -6.77
CA VAL A 237 -6.99 -4.26 -6.84
C VAL A 237 -6.12 -3.12 -6.33
N VAL A 238 -6.11 -2.00 -7.05
CA VAL A 238 -5.33 -0.81 -6.69
C VAL A 238 -6.24 0.40 -6.58
N LEU A 239 -6.13 1.12 -5.46
CA LEU A 239 -6.78 2.41 -5.24
C LEU A 239 -5.72 3.46 -4.95
N SER A 240 -5.73 4.55 -5.71
CA SER A 240 -4.78 5.66 -5.53
C SER A 240 -5.49 6.89 -4.99
N SER A 241 -4.80 7.66 -4.16
CA SER A 241 -5.25 8.97 -3.74
C SER A 241 -4.10 9.95 -3.59
N ILE A 242 -4.41 11.24 -3.70
CA ILE A 242 -3.46 12.34 -3.47
C ILE A 242 -4.06 13.35 -2.51
N VAL A 243 -3.22 13.96 -1.67
CA VAL A 243 -3.66 15.07 -0.82
C VAL A 243 -3.80 16.34 -1.66
N THR A 244 -4.89 17.09 -1.47
CA THR A 244 -5.29 18.21 -2.34
C THR A 244 -5.22 19.59 -1.68
N ASP A 245 -5.17 19.69 -0.35
CA ASP A 245 -5.39 20.95 0.37
C ASP A 245 -4.29 21.34 1.38
N THR A 246 -3.16 20.63 1.40
CA THR A 246 -2.04 20.93 2.31
C THR A 246 -0.78 21.38 1.58
N PRO A 247 -0.44 22.69 1.60
CA PRO A 247 0.79 23.23 0.99
C PRO A 247 2.10 22.65 1.56
N ARG A 248 2.03 21.98 2.73
CA ARG A 248 3.19 21.44 3.45
C ARG A 248 3.60 20.04 3.01
N VAL A 249 2.74 19.32 2.29
CA VAL A 249 3.04 17.96 1.78
C VAL A 249 2.64 17.86 0.31
N PRO A 250 3.25 18.66 -0.57
CA PRO A 250 2.97 18.59 -1.99
C PRO A 250 3.28 17.18 -2.49
N ASN A 251 2.36 16.61 -3.26
CA ASN A 251 2.48 15.27 -3.86
C ASN A 251 2.46 14.10 -2.86
N PHE A 252 1.89 14.27 -1.65
CA PHE A 252 1.59 13.11 -0.81
C PHE A 252 0.58 12.22 -1.54
N ARG A 253 1.02 11.01 -1.86
CA ARG A 253 0.25 9.97 -2.52
C ARG A 253 0.01 8.84 -1.53
N ASN A 254 -1.17 8.24 -1.55
CA ASN A 254 -1.47 7.01 -0.85
C ASN A 254 -1.97 6.00 -1.90
N VAL A 255 -1.32 4.85 -1.95
CA VAL A 255 -1.69 3.73 -2.82
C VAL A 255 -2.10 2.58 -1.93
N ARG A 256 -3.39 2.23 -1.97
CA ARG A 256 -3.95 1.04 -1.33
C ARG A 256 -3.98 -0.11 -2.32
N VAL A 257 -3.71 -1.29 -1.82
CA VAL A 257 -3.77 -2.53 -2.58
C VAL A 257 -4.46 -3.59 -1.74
N ILE A 258 -5.43 -4.28 -2.34
CA ILE A 258 -6.08 -5.44 -1.75
C ILE A 258 -6.05 -6.62 -2.74
N ALA A 259 -5.71 -7.80 -2.22
CA ALA A 259 -5.75 -9.05 -2.97
C ALA A 259 -6.01 -10.23 -2.03
N ALA A 260 -6.40 -11.37 -2.58
CA ALA A 260 -6.55 -12.60 -1.81
C ALA A 260 -5.95 -13.78 -2.55
N LYS A 261 -5.36 -14.71 -1.80
CA LYS A 261 -4.90 -16.01 -2.31
C LYS A 261 -4.91 -17.02 -1.18
N ASN A 262 -5.29 -18.25 -1.49
CA ASN A 262 -5.57 -19.25 -0.46
C ASN A 262 -6.50 -18.63 0.61
N ASN A 263 -6.36 -18.98 1.87
CA ASN A 263 -7.14 -18.41 2.97
C ASN A 263 -6.56 -17.09 3.53
N VAL A 264 -5.82 -16.30 2.73
CA VAL A 264 -5.19 -15.05 3.17
C VAL A 264 -5.63 -13.88 2.29
N VAL A 265 -6.02 -12.78 2.94
CA VAL A 265 -6.15 -11.45 2.32
C VAL A 265 -4.86 -10.67 2.59
N VAL A 266 -4.35 -10.01 1.57
CA VAL A 266 -3.20 -9.10 1.62
C VAL A 266 -3.71 -7.68 1.45
N ASP A 267 -3.46 -6.82 2.44
CA ASP A 267 -3.88 -5.43 2.51
C ASP A 267 -2.64 -4.55 2.70
N VAL A 268 -2.28 -3.76 1.68
CA VAL A 268 -1.04 -2.97 1.65
C VAL A 268 -1.35 -1.50 1.41
N ALA A 269 -0.64 -0.61 2.08
CA ALA A 269 -0.58 0.81 1.75
C ALA A 269 0.88 1.22 1.53
N ALA A 270 1.12 1.99 0.47
CA ALA A 270 2.33 2.80 0.34
C ALA A 270 1.90 4.27 0.32
N PHE A 271 2.44 5.08 1.22
CA PHE A 271 1.98 6.45 1.43
C PHE A 271 3.14 7.44 1.61
N GLY A 272 2.98 8.68 1.17
CA GLY A 272 4.06 9.68 1.17
C GLY A 272 4.50 10.03 -0.24
N GLY A 273 5.80 9.95 -0.52
CA GLY A 273 6.36 10.16 -1.85
C GLY A 273 5.85 9.18 -2.93
N ASN A 274 6.29 9.38 -4.17
CA ASN A 274 5.94 8.48 -5.26
C ASN A 274 6.80 7.21 -5.24
N PHE A 275 6.21 6.10 -4.78
CA PHE A 275 6.83 4.76 -4.78
C PHE A 275 6.54 3.93 -6.05
N GLY A 276 6.02 4.55 -7.11
CA GLY A 276 5.65 3.85 -8.34
C GLY A 276 4.65 2.71 -8.07
N ASN A 277 5.01 1.50 -8.51
CA ASN A 277 4.21 0.28 -8.30
C ASN A 277 4.58 -0.49 -7.02
N GLY A 278 5.27 0.15 -6.06
CA GLY A 278 5.82 -0.53 -4.90
C GLY A 278 4.79 -1.33 -4.10
N ALA A 279 3.60 -0.76 -3.84
CA ALA A 279 2.53 -1.46 -3.12
C ALA A 279 2.05 -2.72 -3.86
N GLN A 280 1.97 -2.67 -5.19
CA GLN A 280 1.60 -3.81 -6.03
C GLN A 280 2.70 -4.88 -6.03
N THR A 281 3.98 -4.48 -6.14
CA THR A 281 5.14 -5.39 -6.07
C THR A 281 5.18 -6.11 -4.72
N ILE A 282 5.04 -5.38 -3.62
CA ILE A 282 4.94 -5.95 -2.27
C ILE A 282 3.82 -6.98 -2.20
N THR A 283 2.62 -6.60 -2.66
CA THR A 283 1.45 -7.50 -2.65
C THR A 283 1.73 -8.78 -3.44
N ALA A 284 2.28 -8.65 -4.66
CA ALA A 284 2.62 -9.80 -5.50
C ALA A 284 3.64 -10.74 -4.84
N GLU A 285 4.66 -10.20 -4.17
CA GLU A 285 5.65 -10.99 -3.43
C GLU A 285 5.03 -11.72 -2.23
N ILE A 286 4.12 -11.07 -1.48
CA ILE A 286 3.37 -11.72 -0.39
C ILE A 286 2.48 -12.85 -0.95
N LEU A 287 1.74 -12.61 -2.05
CA LEU A 287 0.92 -13.62 -2.70
C LEU A 287 1.76 -14.80 -3.22
N ALA A 288 2.98 -14.55 -3.70
CA ALA A 288 3.90 -15.63 -4.10
C ALA A 288 4.22 -16.54 -2.91
N ARG A 289 4.55 -15.96 -1.74
CA ARG A 289 4.83 -16.72 -0.51
C ARG A 289 3.62 -17.51 -0.02
N VAL A 290 2.42 -16.93 -0.07
CA VAL A 290 1.18 -17.63 0.28
C VAL A 290 0.95 -18.87 -0.61
N GLY A 291 1.30 -18.78 -1.90
CA GLY A 291 1.17 -19.90 -2.84
C GLY A 291 2.29 -20.94 -2.77
N GLY A 292 3.43 -20.60 -2.14
CA GLY A 292 4.60 -21.47 -2.03
C GLY A 292 4.64 -22.35 -0.78
N LEU A 293 3.65 -22.22 0.12
CA LEU A 293 3.52 -23.07 1.31
C LEU A 293 2.92 -24.42 0.89
N THR A 294 3.78 -25.36 0.50
CA THR A 294 3.43 -26.78 0.27
C THR A 294 3.61 -27.60 1.54
#